data_AF-A0A416RE40-F1
#
_entry.id   AF-A0A416RE40-F1
#
_cell.length_a   1.000
_cell.length_b   1.000
_cell.length_c   1.000
_cell.angle_alpha   90.00
_cell.angle_beta   90.00
_cell.angle_gamma   90.00
#
_symmetry.space_group_name_H-M   'P 1'
#
loop_
_entity.id
_entity.type
_entity.pdbx_description
1 polymer ?
#
loop_
_entity_poly.entity_id
_entity_poly.type
_entity_poly.pdbx_seq_one_letter_code
_entity_poly.pdbx_strand_id
1 'polypeptide(L)'
;MREKLRTRWEQSKWKARIDRLPRLWRLSRGKTLALNLLIIAVAGAWLWGLAGYPLPTAELEFRRLERQCLVPRSELVFAATAPERYEYVASPNDKTVTALDGTEISMNNWQFVGVTERLAVVAEVAQRGLGGYGTGLEHYVRDGTPLLLPLGGDQWSPLRGYWVTEEQKPGEVNYTYHGMTPLVLLDVPEEARRAEVSLELHTWEELLPYEAVCWDMGGGVWLVGAFREDEARPDRFAGGTYTLRLYDGAGALLLEREGAVPQPL
;
A
#
# COMPACT_ATOMS: atom_id res chain seq x y z
N MET A 1 9.50 13.06 -56.77
CA MET A 1 9.39 12.73 -55.32
C MET A 1 8.27 11.75 -55.01
N ARG A 2 7.07 11.89 -55.62
CA ARG A 2 5.93 10.95 -55.46
C ARG A 2 6.24 9.50 -55.88
N GLU A 3 6.97 9.27 -56.96
CA GLU A 3 7.32 7.90 -57.39
C GLU A 3 8.25 7.18 -56.42
N LYS A 4 9.21 7.89 -55.81
CA LYS A 4 10.13 7.32 -54.81
C LYS A 4 9.42 6.91 -53.52
N LEU A 5 8.35 7.62 -53.13
CA LEU A 5 7.52 7.24 -51.99
C LEU A 5 6.66 6.02 -52.30
N ARG A 6 6.15 5.92 -53.54
CA ARG A 6 5.35 4.80 -54.01
C ARG A 6 6.16 3.50 -54.08
N THR A 7 7.38 3.55 -54.59
CA THR A 7 8.28 2.38 -54.64
C THR A 7 8.76 1.95 -53.25
N ARG A 8 9.00 2.90 -52.33
CA ARG A 8 9.29 2.59 -50.92
C ARG A 8 8.11 1.93 -50.20
N TRP A 9 6.87 2.33 -50.51
CA TRP A 9 5.68 1.68 -49.99
C TRP A 9 5.50 0.26 -50.53
N GLU A 10 5.66 0.08 -51.85
CA GLU A 10 5.61 -1.22 -52.54
C GLU A 10 6.59 -2.25 -51.96
N GLN A 11 7.81 -1.80 -51.61
CA GLN A 11 8.84 -2.67 -51.05
C GLN A 11 8.79 -2.80 -49.52
N SER A 12 7.87 -2.10 -48.85
CA SER A 12 7.82 -2.11 -47.40
C SER A 12 7.24 -3.42 -46.86
N LYS A 13 7.84 -3.94 -45.78
CA LYS A 13 7.28 -5.06 -45.02
C LYS A 13 5.88 -4.73 -44.44
N TRP A 14 5.54 -3.43 -44.36
CA TRP A 14 4.23 -2.93 -43.95
C TRP A 14 3.14 -3.22 -44.98
N LYS A 15 3.40 -3.05 -46.28
CA LYS A 15 2.45 -3.42 -47.35
C LYS A 15 2.14 -4.92 -47.31
N ALA A 16 3.15 -5.77 -47.19
CA ALA A 16 2.94 -7.22 -47.07
C ALA A 16 2.18 -7.63 -45.79
N ARG A 17 2.28 -6.85 -44.71
CA ARG A 17 1.53 -7.05 -43.47
C ARG A 17 0.07 -6.60 -43.62
N ILE A 18 -0.16 -5.50 -44.33
CA ILE A 18 -1.48 -4.97 -44.67
C ILE A 18 -2.21 -5.87 -45.69
N ASP A 19 -1.52 -6.34 -46.72
CA ASP A 19 -2.05 -7.27 -47.74
C ASP A 19 -2.33 -8.67 -47.18
N ARG A 20 -1.86 -8.99 -45.97
CA ARG A 20 -2.26 -10.20 -45.21
C ARG A 20 -3.49 -9.99 -44.33
N LEU A 21 -3.92 -8.75 -44.06
CA LEU A 21 -5.17 -8.44 -43.34
C LEU A 21 -6.43 -9.02 -44.01
N PRO A 22 -6.55 -9.13 -45.35
CA PRO A 22 -7.68 -9.79 -45.99
C PRO A 22 -7.87 -11.26 -45.59
N ARG A 23 -6.81 -11.96 -45.15
CA ARG A 23 -6.93 -13.33 -44.62
C ARG A 23 -7.50 -13.36 -43.20
N LEU A 24 -7.32 -12.29 -42.44
CA LEU A 24 -8.01 -12.06 -41.17
C LEU A 24 -9.50 -11.70 -41.37
N TRP A 25 -9.93 -11.32 -42.58
CA TRP A 25 -11.36 -11.16 -42.88
C TRP A 25 -12.13 -12.47 -43.11
N ARG A 26 -11.46 -13.64 -43.10
CA ARG A 26 -12.11 -14.97 -43.02
C ARG A 26 -12.45 -15.41 -41.59
N LEU A 27 -12.54 -14.47 -40.67
CA LEU A 27 -12.96 -14.72 -39.29
C LEU A 27 -14.49 -14.87 -39.25
N SER A 28 -14.99 -15.83 -38.48
CA SER A 28 -16.43 -15.95 -38.23
C SER A 28 -16.95 -14.65 -37.60
N ARG A 29 -18.25 -14.36 -37.75
CA ARG A 29 -18.88 -13.13 -37.23
C ARG A 29 -18.48 -12.82 -35.77
N GLY A 30 -18.37 -13.83 -34.92
CA GLY A 30 -17.94 -13.69 -33.52
C GLY A 30 -16.48 -13.27 -33.33
N LYS A 31 -15.55 -13.78 -34.15
CA LYS A 31 -14.13 -13.40 -34.08
C LYS A 31 -13.90 -11.98 -34.63
N THR A 32 -14.66 -11.57 -35.63
CA THR A 32 -14.66 -10.18 -36.13
C THR A 32 -15.18 -9.21 -35.07
N LEU A 33 -16.24 -9.57 -34.34
CA LEU A 33 -16.75 -8.78 -33.22
C LEU A 33 -15.70 -8.63 -32.11
N ALA A 34 -15.07 -9.74 -31.70
CA ALA A 34 -14.02 -9.72 -30.68
C ALA A 34 -12.82 -8.84 -31.10
N LEU A 35 -12.40 -8.92 -32.36
CA LEU A 35 -11.32 -8.10 -32.90
C LEU A 35 -11.71 -6.61 -32.92
N ASN A 36 -12.94 -6.28 -33.34
CA ASN A 36 -13.42 -4.90 -33.33
C ASN A 36 -13.49 -4.34 -31.90
N LEU A 37 -13.96 -5.12 -30.93
CA LEU A 37 -13.96 -4.72 -29.52
C LEU A 37 -12.54 -4.51 -28.99
N LEU A 38 -11.60 -5.38 -29.34
CA LEU A 38 -10.19 -5.22 -28.99
C LEU A 38 -9.60 -3.94 -29.60
N ILE A 39 -9.87 -3.67 -30.87
CA ILE A 39 -9.40 -2.46 -31.55
C ILE A 39 -9.98 -1.21 -30.90
N ILE A 40 -11.28 -1.21 -30.57
CA ILE A 40 -11.94 -0.09 -29.87
C ILE A 40 -11.32 0.10 -28.49
N ALA A 41 -11.08 -0.98 -27.73
CA ALA A 41 -10.45 -0.90 -26.41
C ALA A 41 -9.02 -0.33 -26.49
N VAL A 42 -8.21 -0.80 -27.45
CA VAL A 42 -6.85 -0.29 -27.66
C VAL A 42 -6.86 1.17 -28.12
N ALA A 43 -7.74 1.54 -29.05
CA ALA A 43 -7.88 2.91 -29.51
C ALA A 43 -8.36 3.85 -28.39
N GLY A 44 -9.30 3.38 -27.55
CA GLY A 44 -9.78 4.07 -26.37
C GLY A 44 -8.65 4.30 -25.35
N ALA A 45 -7.88 3.27 -25.02
CA ALA A 45 -6.73 3.38 -24.12
C ALA A 45 -5.65 4.32 -24.67
N TRP A 46 -5.41 4.29 -25.99
CA TRP A 46 -4.45 5.19 -26.62
C TRP A 46 -4.92 6.65 -26.59
N LEU A 47 -6.19 6.92 -26.90
CA LEU A 47 -6.78 8.26 -26.79
C LEU A 47 -6.79 8.76 -25.35
N TRP A 48 -7.05 7.88 -24.38
CA TRP A 48 -6.98 8.18 -22.94
C TRP A 48 -5.59 8.65 -22.54
N GLY A 49 -4.55 7.92 -22.95
CA GLY A 49 -3.15 8.30 -22.72
C GLY A 49 -2.77 9.61 -23.42
N LEU A 50 -3.23 9.84 -24.67
CA LEU A 50 -2.97 11.08 -25.40
C LEU A 50 -3.64 12.31 -24.77
N ALA A 51 -4.82 12.13 -24.15
CA ALA A 51 -5.51 13.18 -23.42
C ALA A 51 -4.87 13.48 -22.05
N GLY A 52 -3.82 12.76 -21.67
CA GLY A 52 -3.12 12.94 -20.40
C GLY A 52 -3.90 12.43 -19.19
N TYR A 53 -4.96 11.64 -19.40
CA TYR A 53 -5.66 11.02 -18.30
C TYR A 53 -4.80 9.87 -17.75
N PRO A 54 -4.45 9.91 -16.46
CA PRO A 54 -3.64 8.85 -15.88
C PRO A 54 -4.46 7.55 -15.80
N LEU A 55 -3.76 6.41 -15.86
CA LEU A 55 -4.36 5.12 -15.54
C LEU A 55 -4.75 5.11 -14.05
N PRO A 56 -5.84 4.43 -13.65
CA PRO A 56 -6.25 4.37 -12.25
C PRO A 56 -5.19 3.63 -11.42
N THR A 57 -4.40 4.38 -10.66
CA THR A 57 -3.43 3.87 -9.70
C THR A 57 -4.06 3.81 -8.30
N ALA A 58 -3.46 3.02 -7.40
CA ALA A 58 -3.88 2.99 -6.00
C ALA A 58 -3.78 4.38 -5.33
N GLU A 59 -2.76 5.17 -5.68
CA GLU A 59 -2.66 6.56 -5.19
C GLU A 59 -3.81 7.44 -5.74
N LEU A 60 -4.17 7.32 -7.01
CA LEU A 60 -5.31 8.09 -7.55
C LEU A 60 -6.63 7.69 -6.87
N GLU A 61 -6.76 6.43 -6.50
CA GLU A 61 -7.87 5.94 -5.71
C GLU A 61 -7.86 6.53 -4.31
N PHE A 62 -6.72 6.59 -3.64
CA PHE A 62 -6.55 7.34 -2.39
C PHE A 62 -6.96 8.82 -2.54
N ARG A 63 -6.48 9.51 -3.59
CA ARG A 63 -6.87 10.89 -3.89
C ARG A 63 -8.36 11.02 -4.19
N ARG A 64 -8.99 9.98 -4.76
CA ARG A 64 -10.44 9.92 -4.99
C ARG A 64 -11.18 9.85 -3.67
N LEU A 65 -10.68 9.04 -2.73
CA LEU A 65 -11.27 8.90 -1.40
C LEU A 65 -11.18 10.20 -0.59
N GLU A 66 -10.05 10.89 -0.62
CA GLU A 66 -9.93 12.22 0.01
C GLU A 66 -11.04 13.17 -0.45
N ARG A 67 -11.26 13.23 -1.78
CA ARG A 67 -12.34 14.06 -2.36
C ARG A 67 -13.74 13.58 -1.97
N GLN A 68 -13.96 12.27 -1.94
CA GLN A 68 -15.25 11.69 -1.59
C GLN A 68 -15.63 11.95 -0.12
N CYS A 69 -14.64 11.92 0.77
CA CYS A 69 -14.80 12.19 2.20
C CYS A 69 -14.63 13.69 2.55
N LEU A 70 -14.51 14.57 1.54
CA LEU A 70 -14.33 16.02 1.72
C LEU A 70 -13.10 16.41 2.55
N VAL A 71 -12.08 15.55 2.57
CA VAL A 71 -10.79 15.83 3.22
C VAL A 71 -9.96 16.71 2.27
N PRO A 72 -9.30 17.77 2.78
CA PRO A 72 -8.29 18.49 2.01
C PRO A 72 -7.20 17.53 1.50
N ARG A 73 -6.57 17.88 0.37
CA ARG A 73 -5.47 17.06 -0.16
C ARG A 73 -4.36 16.97 0.87
N SER A 74 -4.12 15.77 1.38
CA SER A 74 -3.07 15.49 2.37
C SER A 74 -1.70 15.32 1.69
N GLU A 75 -0.65 15.63 2.45
CA GLU A 75 0.72 15.24 2.12
C GLU A 75 0.88 13.75 2.42
N LEU A 76 1.28 12.96 1.42
CA LEU A 76 1.45 11.52 1.59
C LEU A 76 2.79 11.27 2.30
N VAL A 77 2.75 10.67 3.49
CA VAL A 77 3.93 10.43 4.34
C VAL A 77 4.28 8.96 4.48
N PHE A 78 3.33 8.06 4.22
CA PHE A 78 3.56 6.62 4.22
C PHE A 78 2.79 5.97 3.07
N ALA A 79 3.44 5.04 2.38
CA ALA A 79 2.78 4.21 1.38
C ALA A 79 3.43 2.84 1.28
N ALA A 80 2.66 1.78 1.53
CA ALA A 80 3.05 0.43 1.13
C ALA A 80 2.56 0.18 -0.29
N THR A 81 3.49 -0.15 -1.18
CA THR A 81 3.23 -0.20 -2.62
C THR A 81 3.64 -1.52 -3.23
N ALA A 82 3.57 -1.62 -4.57
CA ALA A 82 3.87 -2.87 -5.24
C ALA A 82 5.30 -3.32 -4.89
N PRO A 83 5.49 -4.60 -4.55
CA PRO A 83 6.80 -5.09 -4.15
C PRO A 83 7.78 -4.98 -5.32
N GLU A 84 9.02 -4.58 -5.03
CA GLU A 84 10.10 -4.61 -6.01
C GLU A 84 10.46 -6.04 -6.39
N ARG A 85 10.35 -6.96 -5.42
CA ARG A 85 10.64 -8.39 -5.58
C ARG A 85 9.48 -9.23 -5.05
N TYR A 86 8.90 -10.05 -5.93
CA TYR A 86 7.79 -10.95 -5.56
C TYR A 86 8.25 -12.25 -4.91
N GLU A 87 9.56 -12.47 -4.74
CA GLU A 87 10.14 -13.72 -4.24
C GLU A 87 9.73 -14.01 -2.78
N TYR A 88 9.46 -12.98 -1.98
CA TYR A 88 9.17 -13.08 -0.54
C TYR A 88 7.73 -12.69 -0.17
N VAL A 89 6.86 -12.63 -1.18
CA VAL A 89 5.46 -12.22 -1.04
C VAL A 89 4.56 -13.45 -0.87
N ALA A 90 3.81 -13.50 0.23
CA ALA A 90 2.96 -14.64 0.58
C ALA A 90 1.63 -14.65 -0.19
N SER A 91 1.16 -13.48 -0.63
CA SER A 91 -0.10 -13.28 -1.34
C SER A 91 0.02 -12.24 -2.44
N PRO A 92 -0.67 -12.40 -3.60
CA PRO A 92 -0.70 -11.37 -4.66
C PRO A 92 -1.15 -9.98 -4.18
N ASN A 93 -1.90 -9.92 -3.09
CA ASN A 93 -2.36 -8.66 -2.51
C ASN A 93 -1.32 -7.99 -1.61
N ASP A 94 -0.23 -8.67 -1.24
CA ASP A 94 0.76 -8.05 -0.37
C ASP A 94 1.51 -6.93 -1.10
N LYS A 95 1.81 -5.92 -0.31
CA LYS A 95 2.56 -4.72 -0.66
C LYS A 95 3.69 -4.60 0.32
N THR A 96 4.79 -4.01 -0.11
CA THR A 96 5.98 -3.93 0.72
C THR A 96 6.38 -2.49 0.98
N VAL A 97 7.08 -2.32 2.09
CA VAL A 97 7.76 -1.10 2.48
C VAL A 97 9.08 -1.51 3.13
N THR A 98 10.13 -0.73 2.88
CA THR A 98 11.45 -1.00 3.45
C THR A 98 11.76 0.07 4.49
N ALA A 99 12.02 -0.36 5.72
CA ALA A 99 12.47 0.51 6.79
C ALA A 99 13.89 1.03 6.53
N LEU A 100 14.30 2.09 7.24
CA LEU A 100 15.63 2.69 7.07
C LEU A 100 16.78 1.73 7.44
N ASP A 101 16.52 0.75 8.30
CA ASP A 101 17.48 -0.29 8.66
C ASP A 101 17.60 -1.41 7.59
N GLY A 102 16.82 -1.32 6.52
CA GLY A 102 16.77 -2.29 5.42
C GLY A 102 15.78 -3.43 5.62
N THR A 103 15.03 -3.47 6.72
CA THR A 103 14.00 -4.49 6.95
C THR A 103 12.87 -4.33 5.94
N GLU A 104 12.59 -5.38 5.17
CA GLU A 104 11.42 -5.43 4.28
C GLU A 104 10.21 -5.92 5.07
N ILE A 105 9.17 -5.07 5.10
CA ILE A 105 7.90 -5.35 5.74
C ILE A 105 6.83 -5.51 4.68
N SER A 106 6.10 -6.61 4.75
CA SER A 106 4.96 -6.89 3.89
C SER A 106 3.65 -6.60 4.63
N MET A 107 2.66 -6.09 3.91
CA MET A 107 1.32 -5.87 4.41
C MET A 107 0.28 -6.12 3.33
N ASN A 108 -0.91 -6.54 3.75
CA ASN A 108 -2.01 -6.76 2.82
C ASN A 108 -2.50 -5.43 2.22
N ASN A 109 -2.76 -5.45 0.91
CA ASN A 109 -3.29 -4.34 0.12
C ASN A 109 -2.41 -3.09 0.14
N TRP A 110 -2.78 -2.08 -0.66
CA TRP A 110 -2.09 -0.80 -0.61
C TRP A 110 -2.53 -0.04 0.63
N GLN A 111 -1.56 0.41 1.41
CA GLN A 111 -1.77 1.20 2.61
C GLN A 111 -1.22 2.59 2.36
N PHE A 112 -2.01 3.62 2.68
CA PHE A 112 -1.60 5.01 2.54
C PHE A 112 -1.85 5.74 3.86
N VAL A 113 -0.89 6.56 4.27
CA VAL A 113 -1.10 7.57 5.31
C VAL A 113 -0.72 8.92 4.74
N GLY A 114 -1.68 9.85 4.85
CA GLY A 114 -1.46 11.23 4.51
C GLY A 114 -1.76 12.14 5.70
N VAL A 115 -1.11 13.31 5.73
CA VAL A 115 -1.29 14.29 6.80
C VAL A 115 -1.67 15.65 6.24
N THR A 116 -2.44 16.38 7.03
CA THR A 116 -2.69 17.82 6.89
C THR A 116 -2.29 18.49 8.20
N GLU A 117 -2.46 19.81 8.31
CA GLU A 117 -2.20 20.53 9.56
C GLU A 117 -3.03 20.02 10.77
N ARG A 118 -4.21 19.42 10.53
CA ARG A 118 -5.15 19.05 11.61
C ARG A 118 -5.61 17.59 11.58
N LEU A 119 -5.37 16.90 10.48
CA LEU A 119 -5.85 15.54 10.27
C LEU A 119 -4.72 14.63 9.81
N ALA A 120 -4.70 13.42 10.33
CA ALA A 120 -4.07 12.29 9.65
C ALA A 120 -5.19 11.49 8.97
N VAL A 121 -4.94 11.05 7.74
CA VAL A 121 -5.84 10.19 6.99
C VAL A 121 -5.16 8.89 6.64
N VAL A 122 -5.88 7.79 6.84
CA VAL A 122 -5.38 6.43 6.64
C VAL A 122 -6.31 5.73 5.67
N ALA A 123 -5.74 5.08 4.65
CA ALA A 123 -6.53 4.37 3.66
C ALA A 123 -5.95 2.99 3.34
N GLU A 124 -6.87 2.05 3.19
CA GLU A 124 -6.60 0.81 2.48
C GLU A 124 -7.25 0.87 1.10
N VAL A 125 -6.47 0.52 0.09
CA VAL A 125 -6.92 0.35 -1.28
C VAL A 125 -6.66 -1.09 -1.68
N ALA A 126 -7.73 -1.88 -1.81
CA ALA A 126 -7.65 -3.29 -2.17
C ALA A 126 -8.12 -3.51 -3.61
N GLN A 127 -7.35 -4.18 -4.47
CA GLN A 127 -7.79 -4.43 -5.84
C GLN A 127 -8.91 -5.49 -5.89
N ARG A 128 -10.06 -5.14 -6.45
CA ARG A 128 -11.21 -6.04 -6.70
C ARG A 128 -11.35 -6.33 -8.20
N GLY A 129 -10.97 -7.54 -8.61
CA GLY A 129 -11.28 -8.08 -9.94
C GLY A 129 -10.96 -7.13 -11.11
N LEU A 130 -11.74 -7.22 -12.19
CA LEU A 130 -11.59 -6.33 -13.35
C LEU A 130 -12.10 -4.91 -13.03
N GLY A 131 -11.23 -4.09 -12.47
CA GLY A 131 -11.33 -2.62 -12.47
C GLY A 131 -11.97 -1.96 -11.24
N GLY A 132 -12.23 -2.71 -10.16
CA GLY A 132 -12.72 -2.14 -8.91
C GLY A 132 -11.64 -2.06 -7.83
N TYR A 133 -11.82 -1.17 -6.87
CA TYR A 133 -11.09 -1.20 -5.59
C TYR A 133 -12.09 -1.33 -4.44
N GLY A 134 -11.77 -2.15 -3.43
CA GLY A 134 -12.33 -2.02 -2.09
C GLY A 134 -11.65 -0.84 -1.40
N THR A 135 -12.44 -0.04 -0.67
CA THR A 135 -11.96 1.25 -0.18
C THR A 135 -12.41 1.53 1.25
N GLY A 136 -11.50 2.01 2.07
CA GLY A 136 -11.78 2.68 3.33
C GLY A 136 -10.85 3.88 3.49
N LEU A 137 -11.40 5.02 3.86
CA LEU A 137 -10.64 6.18 4.30
C LEU A 137 -11.11 6.53 5.71
N GLU A 138 -10.15 6.56 6.62
CA GLU A 138 -10.33 6.99 7.99
C GLU A 138 -9.57 8.29 8.19
N HIS A 139 -10.05 9.10 9.12
CA HIS A 139 -9.39 10.35 9.46
C HIS A 139 -9.41 10.55 10.96
N TYR A 140 -8.30 11.10 11.46
CA TYR A 140 -7.96 11.20 12.86
C TYR A 140 -7.50 12.62 13.15
N VAL A 141 -7.83 13.13 14.34
CA VAL A 141 -7.32 14.43 14.79
C VAL A 141 -5.81 14.35 14.99
N ARG A 142 -5.09 15.31 14.42
CA ARG A 142 -3.65 15.48 14.58
C ARG A 142 -3.38 16.84 15.22
N ASP A 143 -2.57 16.84 16.26
CA ASP A 143 -2.18 18.04 17.02
C ASP A 143 -0.67 18.34 16.95
N GLY A 144 0.07 17.57 16.14
CA GLY A 144 1.52 17.70 15.97
C GLY A 144 2.34 17.01 17.06
N THR A 145 1.70 16.20 17.91
CA THR A 145 2.38 15.35 18.88
C THR A 145 2.39 13.89 18.40
N PRO A 146 3.33 13.04 18.85
CA PRO A 146 3.39 11.65 18.42
C PRO A 146 2.06 10.93 18.57
N LEU A 147 1.56 10.41 17.44
CA LEU A 147 0.21 9.86 17.30
C LEU A 147 0.29 8.46 16.71
N LEU A 148 -0.15 7.46 17.48
CA LEU A 148 -0.21 6.07 17.05
C LEU A 148 -1.58 5.78 16.43
N LEU A 149 -1.60 5.35 15.17
CA LEU A 149 -2.80 5.11 14.38
C LEU A 149 -2.82 3.66 13.87
N PRO A 150 -3.99 3.00 13.88
CA PRO A 150 -4.13 1.75 13.14
C PRO A 150 -4.00 2.04 11.63
N LEU A 151 -3.40 1.11 10.87
CA LEU A 151 -3.51 1.16 9.41
C LEU A 151 -4.94 0.80 8.96
N GLY A 152 -5.30 1.15 7.72
CA GLY A 152 -6.66 1.00 7.20
C GLY A 152 -6.97 -0.45 6.81
N GLY A 153 -8.22 -0.89 7.00
CA GLY A 153 -8.65 -2.29 6.77
C GLY A 153 -10.07 -2.43 6.17
N ASP A 154 -10.61 -3.64 6.10
CA ASP A 154 -12.06 -3.91 6.06
C ASP A 154 -12.54 -4.18 7.50
N GLN A 155 -13.75 -3.75 7.85
CA GLN A 155 -14.30 -3.90 9.21
C GLN A 155 -14.44 -5.37 9.62
N TRP A 156 -14.38 -6.28 8.65
CA TRP A 156 -14.56 -7.72 8.83
C TRP A 156 -13.27 -8.54 8.79
N SER A 157 -12.11 -7.93 8.54
CA SER A 157 -10.83 -8.64 8.45
C SER A 157 -9.73 -7.82 9.11
N PRO A 158 -9.19 -8.26 10.27
CA PRO A 158 -8.05 -7.58 10.88
C PRO A 158 -6.86 -7.60 9.92
N LEU A 159 -6.18 -6.47 9.83
CA LEU A 159 -5.04 -6.28 8.97
C LEU A 159 -3.91 -7.23 9.35
N ARG A 160 -3.23 -7.72 8.32
CA ARG A 160 -2.09 -8.59 8.45
C ARG A 160 -0.89 -7.94 7.80
N GLY A 161 0.14 -7.72 8.60
CA GLY A 161 1.51 -7.48 8.17
C GLY A 161 2.39 -8.66 8.57
N TYR A 162 3.56 -8.74 7.96
CA TYR A 162 4.62 -9.63 8.40
C TYR A 162 5.99 -9.10 7.98
N TRP A 163 7.03 -9.50 8.71
CA TRP A 163 8.41 -9.38 8.27
C TRP A 163 9.05 -10.76 8.23
N VAL A 164 10.15 -10.87 7.48
CA VAL A 164 10.86 -12.13 7.26
C VAL A 164 12.25 -12.03 7.84
N THR A 165 12.64 -13.04 8.63
CA THR A 165 14.05 -13.21 9.04
C THR A 165 14.65 -14.41 8.33
N GLU A 166 15.83 -14.21 7.76
CA GLU A 166 16.61 -15.26 7.12
C GLU A 166 17.58 -15.88 8.12
N GLU A 167 17.52 -17.19 8.29
CA GLU A 167 18.51 -17.96 9.04
C GLU A 167 19.32 -18.83 8.07
N GLN A 168 20.61 -18.49 7.89
CA GLN A 168 21.52 -19.28 7.07
C GLN A 168 22.05 -20.48 7.84
N LYS A 169 21.70 -21.68 7.37
CA LYS A 169 22.29 -22.95 7.83
C LYS A 169 23.20 -23.50 6.72
N PRO A 170 24.21 -24.32 7.05
CA PRO A 170 25.08 -24.90 6.03
C PRO A 170 24.28 -25.69 4.97
N GLY A 171 24.17 -25.12 3.76
CA GLY A 171 23.45 -25.73 2.63
C GLY A 171 21.96 -25.45 2.54
N GLU A 172 21.37 -24.66 3.45
CA GLU A 172 19.93 -24.34 3.46
C GLU A 172 19.69 -22.93 4.01
N VAL A 173 18.75 -22.21 3.39
CA VAL A 173 18.28 -20.92 3.87
C VAL A 173 16.87 -21.10 4.41
N ASN A 174 16.68 -20.84 5.70
CA ASN A 174 15.36 -20.91 6.34
C ASN A 174 14.76 -19.51 6.49
N TYR A 175 13.52 -19.34 6.06
CA TYR A 175 12.77 -18.10 6.20
C TYR A 175 11.74 -18.24 7.32
N THR A 176 11.80 -17.36 8.30
CA THR A 176 10.79 -17.29 9.37
C THR A 176 9.92 -16.05 9.14
N TYR A 177 8.61 -16.28 9.04
CA TYR A 177 7.61 -15.23 8.86
C TYR A 177 7.05 -14.85 10.23
N HIS A 178 7.17 -13.57 10.59
CA HIS A 178 6.67 -13.05 11.84
C HIS A 178 5.42 -12.22 11.56
N GLY A 179 4.26 -12.73 11.96
CA GLY A 179 2.97 -12.08 11.72
C GLY A 179 2.71 -10.94 12.71
N MET A 180 2.05 -9.88 12.25
CA MET A 180 1.69 -8.73 13.09
C MET A 180 0.44 -8.00 12.59
N THR A 181 -0.12 -7.18 13.47
CA THR A 181 -1.05 -6.11 13.14
C THR A 181 -0.27 -4.80 12.99
N PRO A 182 -0.25 -4.18 11.79
CA PRO A 182 0.53 -2.98 11.57
C PRO A 182 -0.23 -1.72 12.01
N LEU A 183 0.47 -0.85 12.72
CA LEU A 183 0.09 0.51 13.10
C LEU A 183 1.16 1.49 12.57
N VAL A 184 0.84 2.78 12.52
CA VAL A 184 1.78 3.84 12.17
C VAL A 184 1.84 4.86 13.30
N LEU A 185 3.06 5.19 13.72
CA LEU A 185 3.35 6.28 14.62
C LEU A 185 3.79 7.49 13.79
N LEU A 186 3.02 8.56 13.85
CA LEU A 186 3.30 9.84 13.19
C LEU A 186 3.93 10.83 14.15
N ASP A 187 4.46 11.93 13.60
CA ASP A 187 4.97 13.09 14.34
C ASP A 187 6.08 12.76 15.35
N VAL A 188 6.88 11.74 15.03
CA VAL A 188 8.04 11.36 15.83
C VAL A 188 9.14 12.43 15.66
N PRO A 189 9.71 12.97 16.75
CA PRO A 189 10.82 13.91 16.69
C PRO A 189 12.02 13.38 15.90
N GLU A 190 12.68 14.22 15.11
CA GLU A 190 13.80 13.83 14.23
C GLU A 190 15.01 13.29 15.00
N GLU A 191 15.16 13.67 16.27
CA GLU A 191 16.20 13.22 17.18
C GLU A 191 15.99 11.79 17.65
N ALA A 192 14.76 11.26 17.56
CA ALA A 192 14.45 9.91 17.98
C ALA A 192 15.17 8.88 17.09
N ARG A 193 15.78 7.90 17.75
CA ARG A 193 16.48 6.77 17.10
C ARG A 193 15.99 5.41 17.59
N ARG A 194 15.17 5.38 18.64
CA ARG A 194 14.53 4.16 19.13
C ARG A 194 13.16 4.50 19.70
N ALA A 195 12.18 3.67 19.39
CA ALA A 195 10.85 3.70 19.97
C ALA A 195 10.55 2.37 20.67
N GLU A 196 9.95 2.45 21.85
CA GLU A 196 9.38 1.32 22.58
C GLU A 196 7.91 1.61 22.79
N VAL A 197 7.06 0.64 22.46
CA VAL A 197 5.60 0.77 22.60
C VAL A 197 5.10 -0.41 23.41
N SER A 198 4.45 -0.13 24.53
CA SER A 198 3.66 -1.13 25.26
C SER A 198 2.21 -0.96 24.85
N LEU A 199 1.55 -2.04 24.42
CA LEU A 199 0.21 -2.00 23.85
C LEU A 199 -0.74 -2.88 24.64
N GLU A 200 -1.93 -2.37 24.88
CA GLU A 200 -3.10 -3.15 25.28
C GLU A 200 -4.23 -2.86 24.30
N LEU A 201 -4.62 -3.87 23.52
CA LEU A 201 -5.61 -3.74 22.45
C LEU A 201 -6.79 -4.66 22.72
N HIS A 202 -7.98 -4.22 22.31
CA HIS A 202 -9.17 -5.04 22.40
C HIS A 202 -9.15 -6.20 21.40
N THR A 203 -9.53 -7.38 21.88
CA THR A 203 -9.83 -8.56 21.08
C THR A 203 -11.21 -9.05 21.52
N TRP A 204 -12.22 -8.80 20.70
CA TRP A 204 -13.62 -9.01 21.05
C TRP A 204 -14.01 -8.23 22.32
N GLU A 205 -14.33 -8.92 23.41
CA GLU A 205 -14.71 -8.30 24.69
C GLU A 205 -13.53 -8.17 25.66
N GLU A 206 -12.35 -8.66 25.30
CA GLU A 206 -11.17 -8.70 26.16
C GLU A 206 -10.18 -7.59 25.79
N LEU A 207 -9.40 -7.12 26.76
CA LEU A 207 -8.26 -6.24 26.54
C LEU A 207 -6.99 -7.03 26.80
N LEU A 208 -6.15 -7.20 25.78
CA LEU A 208 -4.99 -8.08 25.82
C LEU A 208 -3.69 -7.30 25.57
N PRO A 209 -2.58 -7.66 26.24
CA PRO A 209 -1.29 -7.03 25.98
C PRO A 209 -0.70 -7.51 24.65
N TYR A 210 -0.03 -6.64 23.92
CA TYR A 210 0.66 -6.95 22.68
C TYR A 210 2.13 -6.54 22.78
N GLU A 211 3.02 -7.39 22.25
CA GLU A 211 4.39 -7.00 21.99
C GLU A 211 4.44 -6.11 20.75
N ALA A 212 5.40 -5.18 20.72
CA ALA A 212 5.56 -4.24 19.62
C ALA A 212 7.01 -4.19 19.13
N VAL A 213 7.19 -4.23 17.81
CA VAL A 213 8.45 -3.87 17.15
C VAL A 213 8.23 -2.58 16.37
N CYS A 214 9.19 -1.68 16.39
CA CYS A 214 9.09 -0.38 15.75
C CYS A 214 10.19 -0.23 14.69
N TRP A 215 9.82 0.24 13.50
CA TRP A 215 10.72 0.49 12.39
C TRP A 215 10.66 1.95 11.96
N ASP A 216 11.82 2.61 11.89
CA ASP A 216 11.93 3.97 11.38
C ASP A 216 11.75 3.98 9.86
N MET A 217 10.75 4.72 9.38
CA MET A 217 10.46 4.90 7.96
C MET A 217 11.04 6.23 7.42
N GLY A 218 11.63 7.05 8.29
CA GLY A 218 12.09 8.41 8.00
C GLY A 218 10.98 9.46 8.10
N GLY A 219 11.39 10.73 8.13
CA GLY A 219 10.46 11.88 8.11
C GLY A 219 9.49 11.94 9.30
N GLY A 220 9.89 11.40 10.46
CA GLY A 220 9.04 11.35 11.66
C GLY A 220 7.92 10.31 11.60
N VAL A 221 8.00 9.36 10.66
CA VAL A 221 7.05 8.26 10.50
C VAL A 221 7.71 6.95 10.91
N TRP A 222 7.05 6.20 11.78
CA TRP A 222 7.52 4.90 12.24
C TRP A 222 6.41 3.87 12.04
N LEU A 223 6.76 2.69 11.54
CA LEU A 223 5.84 1.55 11.47
C LEU A 223 5.93 0.77 12.79
N VAL A 224 4.79 0.41 13.36
CA VAL A 224 4.71 -0.36 14.60
C VAL A 224 3.99 -1.67 14.32
N GLY A 225 4.67 -2.78 14.60
CA GLY A 225 4.12 -4.12 14.46
C GLY A 225 3.68 -4.69 15.79
N ALA A 226 2.37 -4.78 16.02
CA ALA A 226 1.82 -5.41 17.22
C ALA A 226 1.65 -6.92 17.00
N PHE A 227 2.15 -7.76 17.90
CA PHE A 227 2.03 -9.21 17.77
C PHE A 227 1.96 -9.91 19.13
N ARG A 228 1.58 -11.18 19.09
CA ARG A 228 1.50 -12.10 20.23
C ARG A 228 1.88 -13.51 19.78
N GLU A 229 2.44 -14.30 20.70
CA GLU A 229 2.79 -15.70 20.44
C GLU A 229 1.56 -16.59 20.15
N ASP A 230 0.41 -16.28 20.75
CA ASP A 230 -0.85 -17.02 20.53
C ASP A 230 -1.58 -16.61 19.25
N GLU A 231 -0.98 -15.72 18.45
CA GLU A 231 -1.50 -15.16 17.21
C GLU A 231 -2.88 -14.49 17.33
N ALA A 232 -3.34 -14.18 18.55
CA ALA A 232 -4.61 -13.49 18.78
C ALA A 232 -4.55 -12.10 18.12
N ARG A 233 -5.52 -11.81 17.24
CA ARG A 233 -5.55 -10.54 16.50
C ARG A 233 -6.48 -9.55 17.18
N PRO A 234 -6.04 -8.30 17.38
CA PRO A 234 -6.90 -7.28 17.92
C PRO A 234 -7.99 -6.93 16.90
N ASP A 235 -9.10 -6.42 17.39
CA ASP A 235 -10.14 -5.85 16.54
C ASP A 235 -9.60 -4.60 15.81
N ARG A 236 -10.19 -4.26 14.67
CA ARG A 236 -9.71 -3.12 13.87
C ARG A 236 -9.80 -1.78 14.61
N PHE A 237 -10.89 -1.56 15.35
CA PHE A 237 -11.17 -0.30 16.07
C PHE A 237 -10.92 -0.41 17.57
N ALA A 238 -10.04 -1.33 17.93
CA ALA A 238 -9.89 -1.88 19.26
C ALA A 238 -9.32 -0.93 20.30
N GLY A 239 -9.49 0.38 20.14
CA GLY A 239 -9.16 1.42 21.11
C GLY A 239 -7.98 1.00 21.98
N GLY A 240 -8.23 0.84 23.27
CA GLY A 240 -7.19 0.37 24.16
C GLY A 240 -6.16 1.45 24.40
N THR A 241 -5.05 1.06 25.01
CA THR A 241 -4.08 2.00 25.54
C THR A 241 -2.68 1.66 25.08
N TYR A 242 -1.84 2.68 25.05
CA TYR A 242 -0.44 2.50 24.75
C TYR A 242 0.41 3.37 25.67
N THR A 243 1.61 2.88 25.95
CA THR A 243 2.69 3.70 26.49
C THR A 243 3.80 3.77 25.45
N LEU A 244 4.11 4.98 24.98
CA LEU A 244 5.17 5.28 24.04
C LEU A 244 6.39 5.82 24.79
N ARG A 245 7.56 5.26 24.52
CA ARG A 245 8.85 5.80 24.93
C ARG A 245 9.74 6.01 23.72
N LEU A 246 10.26 7.22 23.57
CA LEU A 246 11.18 7.60 22.50
C LEU A 246 12.54 7.90 23.10
N TYR A 247 13.59 7.41 22.45
CA TYR A 247 14.97 7.61 22.88
C TYR A 247 15.81 8.17 21.73
N ASP A 248 16.82 8.97 22.09
CA ASP A 248 17.82 9.46 21.15
C ASP A 248 18.88 8.40 20.80
N GLY A 249 19.85 8.78 19.96
CA GLY A 249 20.96 7.89 19.57
C GLY A 249 21.95 7.56 20.70
N ALA A 250 21.93 8.30 21.81
CA ALA A 250 22.72 8.01 23.01
C ALA A 250 21.96 7.12 24.01
N GLY A 251 20.68 6.82 23.75
CA GLY A 251 19.79 6.06 24.63
C GLY A 251 19.12 6.90 25.71
N ALA A 252 19.20 8.23 25.65
CA ALA A 252 18.50 9.11 26.58
C ALA A 252 17.01 9.18 26.21
N LEU A 253 16.14 9.18 27.23
CA LEU A 253 14.69 9.30 27.05
C LEU A 253 14.34 10.72 26.58
N LEU A 254 13.75 10.82 25.40
CA LEU A 254 13.26 12.07 24.81
C LEU A 254 11.81 12.35 25.20
N LEU A 255 10.98 11.30 25.20
CA LEU A 255 9.55 11.40 25.48
C LEU A 255 9.05 10.10 26.09
N GLU A 256 8.20 10.23 27.11
CA GLU A 256 7.33 9.15 27.58
C GLU A 256 5.89 9.68 27.60
N ARG A 257 4.98 8.91 27.01
CA ARG A 257 3.57 9.31 26.87
C ARG A 257 2.65 8.12 26.94
N GLU A 258 1.62 8.25 27.78
CA GLU A 258 0.45 7.37 27.74
C GLU A 258 -0.60 7.95 26.79
N GLY A 259 -1.29 7.07 26.07
CA GLY A 259 -2.34 7.44 25.15
C GLY A 259 -3.33 6.32 24.91
N ALA A 260 -4.38 6.63 24.15
CA ALA A 260 -5.33 5.66 23.65
C ALA A 260 -5.18 5.58 22.12
N VAL A 261 -5.31 4.38 21.55
CA VAL A 261 -5.39 4.26 20.09
C VAL A 261 -6.71 4.91 19.67
N PRO A 262 -6.66 5.98 18.86
CA PRO A 262 -7.85 6.75 18.57
C PRO A 262 -8.80 5.97 17.67
N GLN A 263 -10.09 6.27 17.77
CA GLN A 263 -11.09 5.85 16.80
C GLN A 263 -11.19 6.90 15.67
N PRO A 264 -11.52 6.47 14.45
CA PRO A 264 -11.74 7.41 13.35
C PRO A 264 -12.93 8.33 13.66
N LEU A 265 -12.87 9.55 13.12
CA LEU A 265 -13.92 10.57 13.20
C LEU A 265 -15.14 10.24 12.33
#